data_AF-A0A7T8GS28-F1
#
_entry.id   AF-A0A7T8GS28-F1
#
_cell.length_a   1.000
_cell.length_b   1.000
_cell.length_c   1.000
_cell.angle_alpha   90.00
_cell.angle_beta   90.00
_cell.angle_gamma   90.00
#
_symmetry.space_group_name_H-M   'P 1'
#
loop_
_entity.id
_entity.type
_entity.pdbx_description
1 polymer ?
#
loop_
_entity_poly.entity_id
_entity_poly.type
_entity_poly.pdbx_seq_one_letter_code
_entity_poly.pdbx_strand_id
1 'polypeptide(L)' 'MPFDSSSWSLPQAEGLYDPGQERDACGVGFVVNIDGRTSHDIFEDAAELSRRMEHRGACSSDNDSGDGAG' A
#
# COMPACT_ATOMS: atom_id res chain seq x y z
N MET A 1 -22.99 16.85 -3.95
CA MET A 1 -22.93 15.81 -5.00
C MET A 1 -22.78 14.47 -4.29
N PRO A 2 -23.72 13.52 -4.44
CA PRO A 2 -23.55 12.20 -3.84
C PRO A 2 -22.55 11.41 -4.69
N PHE A 3 -21.55 10.83 -4.04
CA PHE A 3 -20.55 9.96 -4.64
C PHE A 3 -21.23 8.60 -4.90
N ASP A 4 -21.33 8.20 -6.17
CA ASP A 4 -21.88 6.91 -6.56
C ASP A 4 -20.88 5.80 -6.18
N SER A 5 -21.24 5.00 -5.18
CA SER A 5 -20.45 3.87 -4.66
C SER A 5 -20.78 2.55 -5.37
N SER A 6 -21.30 2.61 -6.59
CA SER A 6 -21.69 1.41 -7.34
C SER A 6 -20.52 0.88 -8.15
N SER A 7 -20.08 -0.34 -7.81
CA SER A 7 -19.49 -1.37 -8.71
C SER A 7 -18.05 -1.82 -8.47
N TRP A 8 -17.49 -1.70 -7.28
CA TRP A 8 -16.38 -2.57 -6.86
C TRP A 8 -16.95 -3.73 -6.06
N SER A 9 -17.59 -4.68 -6.73
CA SER A 9 -17.97 -5.96 -6.12
C SER A 9 -16.86 -6.97 -6.37
N LEU A 10 -16.38 -7.61 -5.30
CA LEU A 10 -15.41 -8.70 -5.41
C LEU A 10 -15.96 -9.81 -6.32
N PRO A 11 -15.10 -10.49 -7.10
CA PRO A 11 -15.53 -11.64 -7.89
C PRO A 11 -16.20 -12.70 -7.00
N GLN A 12 -17.07 -13.54 -7.58
CA GLN A 12 -17.61 -14.67 -6.82
C GLN A 12 -16.50 -15.68 -6.52
N ALA A 13 -16.65 -16.40 -5.40
CA ALA A 13 -15.73 -17.48 -5.05
C ALA A 13 -15.65 -18.52 -6.17
N GLU A 14 -14.46 -18.73 -6.74
CA GLU A 14 -14.23 -19.69 -7.82
C GLU A 14 -12.90 -20.42 -7.60
N GLY A 15 -12.93 -21.75 -7.57
CA GLY A 15 -11.75 -22.56 -7.23
C GLY A 15 -11.29 -22.36 -5.77
N LEU A 16 -10.03 -21.98 -5.58
CA LEU A 16 -9.44 -21.68 -4.26
C LEU A 16 -9.63 -20.21 -3.82
N TYR A 17 -10.28 -19.40 -4.64
CA TYR A 17 -10.54 -18.00 -4.35
C TYR A 17 -11.74 -17.85 -3.40
N ASP A 18 -11.52 -17.26 -2.22
CA ASP A 18 -12.56 -16.89 -1.25
C ASP A 18 -12.58 -15.36 -1.07
N PRO A 19 -13.63 -14.65 -1.54
CA PRO A 19 -13.78 -13.22 -1.38
C PRO A 19 -13.75 -12.75 0.09
N GLY A 20 -14.10 -13.62 1.03
CA GLY A 20 -14.00 -13.35 2.47
C GLY A 20 -12.57 -13.35 3.01
N GLN A 21 -11.60 -13.86 2.24
CA GLN A 21 -10.16 -13.82 2.51
C GLN A 21 -9.42 -12.82 1.63
N GLU A 22 -10.13 -12.06 0.80
CA GLU A 22 -9.49 -11.03 -0.01
C GLU A 22 -8.99 -9.90 0.91
N ARG A 23 -7.67 -9.72 0.93
CA ARG A 23 -7.00 -8.68 1.69
C ARG A 23 -6.05 -7.97 0.76
N ASP A 24 -6.31 -6.69 0.51
CA ASP A 24 -5.39 -5.84 -0.23
C ASP A 24 -4.10 -5.70 0.60
N ALA A 25 -2.99 -6.17 0.05
CA ALA A 25 -1.70 -6.23 0.74
C ALA A 25 -0.87 -4.97 0.50
N CYS A 26 -1.16 -4.12 -0.48
CA CYS A 26 -0.29 -2.98 -0.77
C CYS A 26 -0.59 -1.77 0.12
N GLY A 27 0.46 -1.16 0.67
CA GLY A 27 0.38 0.12 1.38
C GLY A 27 0.82 1.28 0.48
N VAL A 28 0.11 2.40 0.51
CA VAL A 28 0.46 3.62 -0.23
C VAL A 28 0.40 4.82 0.72
N GLY A 29 1.36 5.74 0.60
CA GLY A 29 1.37 7.00 1.37
C GLY A 29 2.16 8.08 0.64
N PHE A 30 1.98 9.34 1.06
CA PHE A 30 2.68 10.49 0.49
C PHE A 30 3.11 11.46 1.60
N VAL A 31 4.21 12.17 1.37
CA VAL A 31 4.72 13.24 2.24
C VAL A 31 4.81 14.51 1.42
N VAL A 32 4.43 15.65 2.01
CA VAL A 32 4.49 16.96 1.35
C VAL A 32 5.04 18.01 2.30
N ASN A 33 5.94 18.87 1.80
CA ASN A 33 6.32 20.08 2.51
C ASN A 33 5.33 21.20 2.16
N ILE A 34 4.49 21.58 3.12
CA ILE A 34 3.45 22.60 2.94
C ILE A 34 4.04 24.00 2.68
N ASP A 35 5.25 24.27 3.19
CA ASP A 35 5.96 25.53 2.97
C ASP A 35 6.58 25.63 1.56
N GLY A 36 6.53 24.55 0.77
CA GLY A 36 7.05 24.50 -0.60
C GLY A 36 8.56 24.62 -0.71
N ARG A 37 9.29 24.43 0.40
CA ARG A 37 10.75 24.51 0.44
C ARG A 37 11.37 23.16 0.17
N THR A 38 12.40 23.13 -0.67
CA THR A 38 13.23 21.94 -0.85
C THR A 38 13.99 21.65 0.45
N SER A 39 13.76 20.48 1.03
CA SER A 39 14.52 19.96 2.17
C SER A 39 14.86 18.48 1.93
N HIS A 40 15.97 18.02 2.51
CA HIS A 40 16.31 16.60 2.54
C HIS A 40 15.41 15.83 3.51
N ASP A 41 14.85 16.49 4.52
CA ASP A 41 14.00 15.87 5.55
C ASP A 41 12.81 15.11 4.96
N ILE A 42 12.27 15.59 3.82
CA ILE A 42 11.15 14.93 3.13
C ILE A 42 11.50 13.53 2.62
N PHE A 43 12.77 13.27 2.30
CA PHE A 43 13.24 11.94 1.91
C PHE A 43 13.36 11.01 3.11
N GLU A 44 13.80 11.52 4.25
CA GLU A 44 13.88 10.76 5.50
C GLU A 44 12.47 10.36 5.97
N ASP A 45 11.51 11.29 5.90
CA ASP A 45 10.10 11.02 6.18
C ASP A 45 9.50 10.00 5.20
N ALA A 46 9.82 10.09 3.90
CA ALA A 46 9.36 9.13 2.91
C ALA A 46 9.93 7.71 3.17
N ALA A 47 11.21 7.61 3.53
CA ALA A 47 11.84 6.34 3.87
C ALA A 47 11.23 5.72 5.14
N GLU A 48 10.96 6.53 6.17
CA GLU A 48 10.29 6.07 7.39
C GLU A 48 8.85 5.63 7.11
N LEU A 49 8.13 6.36 6.26
CA LEU A 49 6.78 5.99 5.82
C LEU A 49 6.78 4.65 5.08
N SER A 50 7.75 4.42 4.21
CA SER A 50 7.92 3.14 3.50
C SER A 50 8.17 1.97 4.47
N ARG A 51 9.08 2.13 5.45
CA ARG A 51 9.34 1.12 6.49
C ARG A 51 8.11 0.77 7.31
N ARG A 52 7.26 1.75 7.62
CA ARG A 52 6.00 1.53 8.37
C ARG A 52 4.94 0.78 7.58
N MET A 53 5.16 0.50 6.31
CA MET A 53 4.27 -0.31 5.47
C MET A 53 4.78 -1.74 5.25
N GLU A 54 5.92 -2.11 5.84
CA GLU A 54 6.53 -3.43 5.66
C GLU A 54 5.63 -4.59 6.11
N HIS A 55 4.81 -4.42 7.15
CA HIS A 55 3.84 -5.44 7.57
C HIS A 55 2.69 -5.67 6.57
N ARG A 56 2.58 -4.79 5.57
CA ARG A 56 1.67 -4.94 4.44
C ARG A 56 2.41 -5.50 3.21
N GLY A 57 3.71 -5.27 3.09
CA GLY A 57 4.52 -5.78 1.99
C GLY A 57 4.49 -7.29 1.85
N ALA A 58 4.46 -7.77 0.59
CA ALA A 58 4.72 -9.16 0.29
C ALA A 58 6.23 -9.44 0.42
N CYS A 59 6.57 -10.51 1.15
CA CYS A 59 7.94 -10.98 1.30
C CYS A 59 8.11 -12.33 0.59
N SER A 60 9.26 -12.53 -0.04
CA SER A 60 9.65 -13.78 -0.68
C SER A 60 9.95 -14.87 0.36
N SER A 61 10.10 -16.11 -0.09
CA SER A 61 10.33 -17.26 0.80
C SER A 61 11.67 -17.22 1.55
N ASP A 62 12.59 -16.32 1.17
CA ASP A 62 13.87 -16.09 1.85
C ASP A 62 13.77 -15.17 3.07
N ASN A 63 12.59 -14.56 3.30
CA ASN A 63 12.34 -13.60 4.37
C ASN A 63 13.32 -12.41 4.37
N ASP A 64 13.88 -12.09 3.20
CA ASP A 64 14.86 -11.01 2.97
C ASP A 64 14.48 -10.16 1.75
N SER A 65 13.96 -10.78 0.69
CA SER A 65 13.54 -10.09 -0.52
C SER A 65 12.06 -9.68 -0.47
N GLY A 66 11.75 -8.42 -0.71
CA GLY A 66 10.38 -7.92 -0.92
C GLY A 66 9.99 -7.87 -2.40
N ASP A 67 8.68 -7.82 -2.70
CA ASP A 67 8.17 -7.69 -4.07
C ASP A 67 8.49 -6.34 -4.72
N GLY A 68 8.59 -5.27 -3.92
CA GLY A 68 9.05 -3.93 -4.35
C GLY A 68 8.62 -2.80 -3.42
N ALA A 69 9.40 -1.71 -3.38
CA ALA A 69 9.09 -0.48 -2.66
C ALA A 69 9.56 0.75 -3.47
N GLY A 70 8.86 1.88 -3.37
CA GLY A 70 9.15 3.12 -4.09
C GLY A 70 8.49 4.34 -3.46
#